data_AF-A0A5N3VPW6-F1
#
_entry.id   AF-A0A5N3VPW6-F1
#
_cell.length_a   1.000
_cell.length_b   1.000
_cell.length_c   1.000
_cell.angle_alpha   90.00
_cell.angle_beta   90.00
_cell.angle_gamma   90.00
#
_symmetry.space_group_name_H-M   'P 1'
#
loop_
_entity.id
_entity.type
_entity.pdbx_description
1 polymer ?
#
loop_
_entity_poly.entity_id
_entity_poly.type
_entity_poly.pdbx_seq_one_letter_code
_entity_poly.pdbx_strand_id
1 'polypeptide(L)'
;CCSSWAVKVRCSYFWFYAKIKPTLFQNLYMNPDEAFLGDDCPVTYIPPDGHYEFFYYSNKCGIITKTFQETLLLQTKVKYISSNSGDAAEMPLSCVVTRQASMYRLSNEAESGDDETSSADIEVAYIMQSQNDLNTIFSLCAK
;
A
#
# COMPACT_ATOMS: atom_id res chain seq x y z
N CYS A 1 5.89 -1.22 24.34
CA CYS A 1 5.63 -2.22 23.29
C CYS A 1 4.37 -1.84 22.52
N CYS A 2 4.49 -1.38 21.27
CA CYS A 2 3.35 -1.24 20.37
C CYS A 2 3.87 -1.28 18.94
N SER A 3 4.03 -2.49 18.39
CA SER A 3 4.41 -2.71 16.99
C SER A 3 3.29 -3.39 16.20
N SER A 4 2.03 -3.21 16.61
CA SER A 4 0.88 -3.66 15.85
C SER A 4 0.44 -2.52 14.91
N TRP A 5 1.02 -2.46 13.72
CA TRP A 5 0.51 -1.58 12.66
C TRP A 5 -0.95 -1.90 12.36
N ALA A 6 -1.75 -0.87 12.09
CA ALA A 6 -3.18 -1.01 11.75
C ALA A 6 -3.43 -0.81 10.26
N VAL A 7 -2.63 0.07 9.63
CA VAL A 7 -2.61 0.29 8.18
C VAL A 7 -1.18 0.29 7.69
N LYS A 8 -0.96 -0.41 6.58
CA LYS A 8 0.28 -0.39 5.81
C LYS A 8 -0.05 0.04 4.39
N VAL A 9 0.53 1.15 3.95
CA VAL A 9 0.35 1.68 2.60
C VAL A 9 1.64 1.54 1.80
N ARG A 10 1.49 1.14 0.54
CA ARG A 10 2.53 1.21 -0.49
C ARG A 10 1.94 1.84 -1.74
N CYS A 11 2.75 2.58 -2.47
CA CYS A 11 2.31 3.19 -3.71
C CYS A 11 3.47 3.30 -4.68
N SER A 12 3.13 3.29 -5.96
CA SER A 12 4.03 3.60 -7.06
C SER A 12 3.38 4.67 -7.94
N TYR A 13 3.96 4.92 -9.11
CA TYR A 13 3.44 5.88 -10.07
C TYR A 13 2.05 5.50 -10.62
N PHE A 14 1.77 4.20 -10.71
CA PHE A 14 0.58 3.67 -11.38
C PHE A 14 -0.34 2.87 -10.47
N TRP A 15 0.10 2.46 -9.27
CA TRP A 15 -0.71 1.66 -8.35
C TRP A 15 -0.62 2.15 -6.91
N PHE A 16 -1.67 1.83 -6.17
CA PHE A 16 -1.82 2.08 -4.76
C PHE A 16 -2.23 0.77 -4.07
N TYR A 17 -1.49 0.42 -3.03
CA TYR A 17 -1.72 -0.75 -2.21
C TYR A 17 -1.93 -0.33 -0.77
N ALA A 18 -3.01 -0.78 -0.17
CA ALA A 18 -3.24 -0.65 1.26
C ALA A 18 -3.58 -2.01 1.86
N LYS A 19 -2.92 -2.31 2.97
CA LYS A 19 -3.25 -3.43 3.83
C LYS A 19 -3.75 -2.89 5.16
N ILE A 20 -4.96 -3.26 5.54
CA ILE A 20 -5.60 -2.79 6.77
C ILE A 20 -6.03 -3.95 7.64
N LYS A 21 -6.14 -3.69 8.95
CA LYS A 21 -6.79 -4.61 9.88
C LYS A 21 -8.31 -4.40 9.89
N PRO A 22 -9.11 -5.45 10.13
CA PRO A 22 -10.55 -5.32 10.35
C PRO A 22 -10.90 -4.39 11.51
N THR A 23 -10.03 -4.31 12.51
CA THR A 23 -10.13 -3.43 13.69
C THR A 23 -9.46 -2.07 13.46
N LEU A 24 -9.54 -1.53 12.24
CA LEU A 24 -8.94 -0.24 11.90
C LEU A 24 -9.54 0.89 12.72
N PHE A 25 -10.86 0.90 12.87
CA PHE A 25 -11.57 1.86 13.69
C PHE A 25 -11.71 1.28 15.11
N GLN A 26 -11.45 2.11 16.13
CA GLN A 26 -11.54 1.65 17.51
C GLN A 26 -12.97 1.20 17.83
N ASN A 27 -13.11 0.06 18.48
CA ASN A 27 -14.39 -0.56 18.85
C ASN A 27 -15.30 -0.95 17.67
N LEU A 28 -14.77 -1.01 16.45
CA LEU A 28 -15.50 -1.47 15.27
C LEU A 28 -14.74 -2.63 14.62
N TYR A 29 -15.48 -3.67 14.27
CA TYR A 29 -14.98 -4.77 13.45
C TYR A 29 -15.63 -4.67 12.08
N MET A 30 -14.83 -4.32 11.07
CA MET A 30 -15.32 -4.20 9.71
C MET A 30 -15.36 -5.58 9.06
N ASN A 31 -16.48 -5.95 8.46
CA ASN A 31 -16.50 -7.08 7.53
C ASN A 31 -15.87 -6.69 6.19
N PRO A 32 -15.39 -7.65 5.37
CA PRO A 32 -14.80 -7.32 4.06
C PRO A 32 -15.79 -6.63 3.13
N ASP A 33 -17.08 -6.94 3.23
CA ASP A 33 -18.16 -6.31 2.46
C ASP A 33 -18.54 -4.91 2.96
N GLU A 34 -18.03 -4.52 4.12
CA GLU A 34 -18.26 -3.20 4.76
C GLU A 34 -17.05 -2.28 4.65
N ALA A 35 -15.95 -2.77 4.06
CA ALA A 35 -14.69 -2.07 3.92
C ALA A 35 -14.44 -1.65 2.47
N PHE A 36 -14.31 -0.35 2.25
CA PHE A 36 -14.18 0.23 0.92
C PHE A 36 -12.99 1.19 0.82
N LEU A 37 -12.48 1.38 -0.40
CA LEU A 37 -11.45 2.37 -0.73
C LEU A 37 -12.03 3.46 -1.64
N GLY A 38 -11.79 4.72 -1.27
CA GLY A 38 -12.10 5.92 -2.05
C GLY A 38 -13.55 5.98 -2.50
N ASP A 39 -13.81 5.74 -3.79
CA ASP A 39 -15.14 5.74 -4.41
C ASP A 39 -15.85 4.37 -4.28
N ASP A 40 -15.90 3.82 -3.07
CA ASP A 40 -16.60 2.56 -2.75
C ASP A 40 -16.01 1.31 -3.43
N CYS A 41 -14.70 1.29 -3.68
CA CYS A 41 -14.04 0.11 -4.21
C CYS A 41 -13.89 -0.98 -3.14
N PRO A 42 -14.29 -2.24 -3.41
CA PRO A 42 -14.29 -3.31 -2.41
C PRO A 42 -12.87 -3.81 -2.07
N VAL A 43 -12.78 -4.73 -1.12
CA VAL A 43 -11.52 -5.45 -0.83
C VAL A 43 -11.12 -6.28 -2.05
N THR A 44 -9.84 -6.20 -2.45
CA THR A 44 -9.33 -6.95 -3.60
C THR A 44 -8.94 -8.38 -3.22
N TYR A 45 -8.33 -8.53 -2.04
CA TYR A 45 -7.87 -9.83 -1.55
C TYR A 45 -7.89 -9.89 -0.02
N ILE A 46 -8.19 -11.06 0.53
CA ILE A 46 -8.19 -11.34 1.96
C ILE A 46 -7.18 -12.46 2.21
N PRO A 47 -5.97 -12.16 2.73
CA PRO A 47 -5.00 -13.18 3.03
C PRO A 47 -5.45 -14.01 4.26
N PRO A 48 -4.86 -15.20 4.47
CA PRO A 48 -5.17 -16.05 5.61
C PRO A 48 -4.80 -15.44 6.97
N ASP A 49 -4.04 -14.33 6.97
CA ASP A 49 -3.73 -13.55 8.17
C ASP A 49 -4.92 -12.67 8.63
N GLY A 50 -6.06 -12.68 7.91
CA GLY A 50 -7.28 -11.98 8.28
C GLY A 50 -7.24 -10.47 8.04
N HIS A 51 -6.26 -9.97 7.28
CA HIS A 51 -6.18 -8.55 6.90
C HIS A 51 -6.93 -8.31 5.58
N TYR A 52 -7.21 -7.05 5.27
CA TYR A 52 -7.82 -6.67 4.01
C TYR A 52 -6.82 -5.95 3.13
N GLU A 53 -6.68 -6.44 1.90
CA GLU A 53 -5.79 -5.88 0.89
C GLU A 53 -6.60 -5.19 -0.21
N PHE A 54 -6.24 -3.93 -0.44
CA PHE A 54 -6.74 -3.10 -1.52
C PHE A 54 -5.59 -2.86 -2.49
N PHE A 55 -5.76 -3.31 -3.73
CA PHE A 55 -4.78 -3.08 -4.79
C PHE A 55 -5.49 -2.47 -5.99
N TYR A 56 -5.24 -1.18 -6.22
CA TYR A 56 -5.91 -0.42 -7.27
C TYR A 56 -4.94 0.46 -8.03
N TYR A 57 -5.22 0.69 -9.32
CA TYR A 57 -4.50 1.67 -10.11
C TYR A 57 -4.81 3.09 -9.64
N SER A 58 -3.84 4.00 -9.75
CA SER A 58 -3.96 5.39 -9.30
C SER A 58 -5.02 6.21 -10.03
N ASN A 59 -5.51 5.72 -11.17
CA ASN A 59 -6.60 6.30 -11.96
C ASN A 59 -7.98 5.69 -11.67
N LYS A 60 -8.09 4.82 -10.66
CA LYS A 60 -9.34 4.16 -10.23
C LYS A 60 -9.66 4.52 -8.78
N CYS A 61 -10.89 4.21 -8.37
CA CYS A 61 -11.31 4.24 -6.97
C CYS A 61 -11.12 5.59 -6.28
N GLY A 62 -11.30 6.71 -7.00
CA GLY A 62 -11.17 8.04 -6.42
C GLY A 62 -9.78 8.38 -5.87
N ILE A 63 -8.73 7.67 -6.31
CA ILE A 63 -7.36 7.97 -5.87
C ILE A 63 -6.91 9.29 -6.52
N ILE A 64 -6.63 10.29 -5.68
CA ILE A 64 -6.17 11.60 -6.12
C ILE A 64 -4.65 11.54 -6.26
N THR A 65 -4.17 11.74 -7.48
CA THR A 65 -2.74 11.79 -7.78
C THR A 65 -2.32 13.25 -7.96
N LYS A 66 -1.37 13.71 -7.13
CA LYS A 66 -0.78 15.05 -7.20
C LYS A 66 0.70 14.95 -7.54
N THR A 67 1.10 15.56 -8.64
CA THR A 67 2.50 15.64 -9.08
C THR A 67 3.13 16.94 -8.60
N PHE A 68 4.31 16.86 -8.00
CA PHE A 68 5.11 17.98 -7.51
C PHE A 68 6.56 17.80 -7.98
N GLN A 69 6.94 18.40 -9.11
CA GLN A 69 8.30 18.30 -9.69
C GLN A 69 8.84 16.86 -9.73
N GLU A 70 9.58 16.42 -8.71
CA GLU A 70 10.17 15.08 -8.58
C GLU A 70 9.44 14.15 -7.60
N THR A 71 8.27 14.56 -7.12
CA THR A 71 7.48 13.85 -6.11
C THR A 71 6.07 13.62 -6.60
N LEU A 72 5.52 12.45 -6.31
CA LEU A 72 4.15 12.07 -6.56
C LEU A 72 3.47 11.78 -5.22
N LEU A 73 2.36 12.45 -4.94
CA LEU A 73 1.53 12.21 -3.77
C LEU A 73 0.24 11.55 -4.22
N LEU A 74 0.00 10.32 -3.79
CA LEU A 74 -1.27 9.63 -3.94
C LEU A 74 -2.05 9.78 -2.64
N GLN A 75 -3.28 10.27 -2.74
CA GLN A 75 -4.21 10.42 -1.63
C GLN A 75 -5.48 9.64 -1.92
N THR A 76 -5.96 8.90 -0.94
CA THR A 76 -7.24 8.20 -0.98
C THR A 76 -7.79 8.11 0.45
N LYS A 77 -8.86 7.36 0.65
CA LYS A 77 -9.43 7.09 1.97
C LYS A 77 -9.92 5.66 2.05
N VAL A 78 -9.87 5.07 3.24
CA VAL A 78 -10.61 3.84 3.56
C VAL A 78 -11.91 4.26 4.20
N LYS A 79 -13.01 3.64 3.80
CA LYS A 79 -14.35 3.87 4.33
C LYS A 79 -14.87 2.57 4.92
N TYR A 80 -15.44 2.69 6.10
CA TYR A 80 -16.34 1.72 6.69
C TYR A 80 -17.76 2.20 6.45
N ILE A 81 -18.62 1.33 5.96
CA ILE A 81 -20.05 1.59 5.84
C ILE A 81 -20.78 0.39 6.44
N SER A 82 -21.46 0.60 7.56
CA SER A 82 -22.26 -0.43 8.22
C SER A 82 -23.44 -0.84 7.35
N SER A 83 -23.61 -2.15 7.13
CA SER A 83 -24.75 -2.66 6.38
C SER A 83 -26.07 -2.51 7.13
N ASN A 84 -26.02 -2.35 8.47
CA ASN A 84 -27.19 -2.48 9.35
C ASN A 84 -27.61 -1.17 10.03
N SER A 85 -26.65 -0.35 10.44
CA SER A 85 -26.90 0.86 11.23
C SER A 85 -26.79 2.17 10.45
N GLY A 86 -26.28 2.11 9.21
CA GLY A 86 -25.97 3.31 8.42
C GLY A 86 -24.80 4.12 8.96
N ASP A 87 -24.10 3.62 9.99
CA ASP A 87 -22.88 4.23 10.51
C ASP A 87 -21.79 4.17 9.44
N ALA A 88 -21.05 5.26 9.29
CA ALA A 88 -19.92 5.33 8.40
C ALA A 88 -18.71 5.95 9.10
N ALA A 89 -17.53 5.40 8.84
CA ALA A 89 -16.27 5.95 9.31
C ALA A 89 -15.28 6.04 8.15
N GLU A 90 -14.48 7.09 8.10
CA GLU A 90 -13.50 7.28 7.04
C GLU A 90 -12.12 7.55 7.64
N MET A 91 -11.07 6.99 7.03
CA MET A 91 -9.68 7.24 7.37
C MET A 91 -8.91 7.66 6.11
N PRO A 92 -8.35 8.88 6.06
CA PRO A 92 -7.54 9.31 4.93
C PRO A 92 -6.23 8.51 4.87
N LEU A 93 -5.86 8.07 3.67
CA LEU A 93 -4.58 7.44 3.37
C LEU A 93 -3.80 8.32 2.40
N SER A 94 -2.50 8.46 2.65
CA SER A 94 -1.60 9.18 1.76
C SER A 94 -0.30 8.42 1.61
N CYS A 95 0.27 8.47 0.41
CA CYS A 95 1.55 7.87 0.12
C CYS A 95 2.33 8.75 -0.86
N VAL A 96 3.63 8.90 -0.61
CA VAL A 96 4.52 9.80 -1.35
C VAL A 96 5.60 8.97 -2.03
N VAL A 97 5.73 9.14 -3.33
CA VAL A 97 6.76 8.52 -4.17
C VAL A 97 7.70 9.64 -4.64
N THR A 98 8.99 9.54 -4.37
CA THR A 98 9.99 10.49 -4.89
C THR A 98 10.81 9.83 -5.99
N ARG A 99 11.08 10.56 -7.09
CA ARG A 99 11.89 10.10 -8.23
C ARG A 99 13.34 9.79 -7.83
N GLN A 100 13.84 10.44 -6.77
CA GLN A 100 15.18 10.17 -6.25
C GLN A 100 15.25 8.92 -5.38
N ALA A 101 14.14 8.47 -4.76
CA ALA A 101 14.16 7.26 -3.95
C ALA A 101 14.60 6.04 -4.77
N SER A 102 14.30 5.96 -6.06
CA SER A 102 14.85 4.88 -6.90
C SER A 102 16.38 4.88 -7.09
N MET A 103 17.13 5.88 -6.59
CA MET A 103 18.56 6.07 -6.92
C MET A 103 19.54 6.08 -5.74
N TYR A 104 19.11 6.07 -4.47
CA TYR A 104 20.01 6.09 -3.30
C TYR A 104 19.86 4.89 -2.36
N ARG A 105 20.14 3.68 -2.84
CA ARG A 105 20.50 2.57 -1.92
C ARG A 105 21.61 1.66 -2.45
N LEU A 106 22.50 2.20 -3.26
CA LEU A 106 23.76 1.58 -3.66
C LEU A 106 24.92 2.30 -2.98
N SER A 107 25.04 2.09 -1.68
CA SER A 107 26.33 2.19 -1.00
C SER A 107 26.22 1.43 0.33
N ASN A 108 27.10 0.43 0.44
CA ASN A 108 27.45 -0.45 1.56
C ASN A 108 27.07 -1.92 1.28
N GLU A 109 27.94 -2.92 1.11
CA GLU A 109 29.40 -3.06 1.20
C GLU A 109 29.81 -4.39 0.49
N ALA A 110 30.95 -4.37 -0.21
CA ALA A 110 31.95 -5.43 -0.50
C ALA A 110 31.62 -6.95 -0.53
N GLU A 111 31.83 -7.53 -1.74
CA GLU A 111 32.84 -8.56 -2.10
C GLU A 111 32.58 -10.10 -1.98
N SER A 112 33.15 -10.82 -2.97
CA SER A 112 33.28 -12.27 -3.25
C SER A 112 32.10 -12.94 -4.00
N GLY A 113 32.25 -13.69 -5.09
CA GLY A 113 33.35 -14.16 -5.97
C GLY A 113 32.71 -15.10 -7.03
N ASP A 114 33.34 -15.23 -8.22
CA ASP A 114 33.38 -16.35 -9.21
C ASP A 114 32.13 -17.27 -9.43
N ASP A 115 31.66 -17.71 -10.63
CA ASP A 115 32.24 -17.92 -11.97
C ASP A 115 31.13 -18.24 -13.02
N GLU A 116 31.37 -17.88 -14.28
CA GLU A 116 30.97 -18.38 -15.63
C GLU A 116 29.57 -19.02 -15.99
N THR A 117 28.90 -18.35 -16.95
CA THR A 117 28.40 -18.82 -18.28
C THR A 117 27.39 -19.98 -18.45
N SER A 118 26.14 -19.67 -18.88
CA SER A 118 25.63 -19.90 -20.27
C SER A 118 24.11 -19.72 -20.47
N SER A 119 23.80 -18.94 -21.50
CA SER A 119 22.62 -18.84 -22.41
C SER A 119 21.19 -19.24 -21.98
N ALA A 120 20.36 -18.19 -21.94
CA ALA A 120 19.08 -18.03 -22.67
C ALA A 120 17.98 -19.09 -22.52
N ASP A 121 16.93 -18.74 -21.75
CA ASP A 121 15.54 -19.04 -22.09
C ASP A 121 14.58 -17.98 -21.47
N ILE A 122 14.06 -17.13 -22.35
CA ILE A 122 12.66 -16.70 -22.44
C ILE A 122 12.06 -15.88 -21.26
N GLU A 123 12.03 -14.56 -21.50
CA GLU A 123 10.94 -13.61 -21.25
C GLU A 123 9.73 -14.12 -20.45
N VAL A 124 9.63 -13.80 -19.17
CA VAL A 124 8.67 -12.86 -18.53
C VAL A 124 9.09 -12.79 -17.05
N ALA A 125 10.33 -12.36 -16.80
CA ALA A 125 10.66 -11.87 -15.47
C ALA A 125 9.96 -10.52 -15.36
N TYR A 126 8.78 -10.49 -14.72
CA TYR A 126 8.15 -9.26 -14.25
C TYR A 126 9.22 -8.43 -13.56
N ILE A 127 9.78 -7.43 -14.27
CA ILE A 127 10.74 -6.49 -13.71
C ILE A 127 9.95 -5.59 -12.77
N MET A 128 9.68 -6.09 -11.56
CA MET A 128 9.26 -5.27 -10.43
C MET A 128 10.46 -5.03 -9.53
N GLN A 129 11.59 -4.62 -10.13
CA GLN A 129 12.67 -3.96 -9.42
C GLN A 129 12.41 -2.45 -9.44
N SER A 130 11.63 -1.98 -8.47
CA SER A 130 11.65 -0.59 -8.04
C SER A 130 11.16 -0.52 -6.58
N GLN A 131 11.90 -1.16 -5.69
CA GLN A 131 11.67 -1.01 -4.25
C GLN A 131 12.44 0.21 -3.76
N ASN A 132 11.81 1.38 -3.87
CA ASN A 132 12.01 2.40 -2.85
C ASN A 132 10.68 3.08 -2.50
N ASP A 133 9.74 2.25 -2.08
CA ASP A 133 8.48 2.66 -1.47
C ASP A 133 8.78 3.28 -0.10
N LEU A 134 8.46 4.56 0.12
CA LEU A 134 8.30 5.07 1.49
C LEU A 134 7.09 4.36 2.11
N ASN A 135 7.33 3.24 2.79
CA ASN A 135 6.31 2.53 3.57
C ASN A 135 5.76 3.48 4.64
N THR A 136 4.59 4.05 4.42
CA THR A 136 3.91 4.84 5.45
C THR A 136 3.09 3.88 6.30
N ILE A 137 3.55 3.64 7.53
CA ILE A 137 2.87 2.79 8.51
C ILE A 137 2.15 3.72 9.48
N PHE A 138 0.81 3.67 9.49
CA PHE A 138 0.04 4.37 10.50
C PHE A 138 -0.11 3.45 11.73
N SER A 139 0.48 3.88 12.84
CA SER A 139 0.30 3.25 14.15
C SER A 139 -0.80 3.97 14.91
N LEU A 140 -1.91 3.29 15.18
CA LEU A 140 -2.97 3.79 16.07
C LEU A 140 -2.50 3.60 17.51
N CYS A 141 -1.76 4.57 18.05
CA CYS A 141 -1.58 4.69 19.50
C CYS A 141 -2.76 5.52 20.04
N ALA A 142 -3.75 4.87 20.64
CA ALA A 142 -4.74 5.53 21.46
C ALA A 142 -4.08 5.95 22.79
N LYS A 143 -4.32 7.19 23.24
CA LYS A 143 -3.88 7.72 24.53
C LYS A 143 -5.03 7.68 25.53
#